data_AF-A0A4Z0K7G3-F1
#
_entry.id   AF-A0A4Z0K7G3-F1
#
_cell.length_a   1.000
_cell.length_b   1.000
_cell.length_c   1.000
_cell.angle_alpha   90.00
_cell.angle_beta   90.00
_cell.angle_gamma   90.00
#
_symmetry.space_group_name_H-M   'P 1'
#
loop_
_entity.id
_entity.type
_entity.pdbx_description
1 polymer ?
#
loop_
_entity_poly.entity_id
_entity_poly.type
_entity_poly.pdbx_seq_one_letter_code
_entity_poly.pdbx_strand_id
1 'polypeptide(L)'
;MYKAVLDTCVLVPGMQRDFLLQLAAENAYTPHWSSGVLNELIDVLNRIDEKKNRSMSGERHAALLHRMSVAFPGAEILAPRDREYGYGLRDPDDEHVLHAALMSGADAIVTDDQRAGLLDSDIVREASIEILTGDEFMTNTAYAHRDQAVMAVLTLFRRRRNPPVESPAAFLAHLCRSAELAELYDLLIDDLTE
;
A
#
# COMPACT_ATOMS: atom_id res chain seq x y z
N MET A 1 4.34 9.19 -14.73
CA MET A 1 3.69 9.15 -13.41
C MET A 1 4.54 8.20 -12.58
N TYR A 2 4.85 8.56 -11.34
CA TYR A 2 5.66 7.72 -10.45
C TYR A 2 4.98 6.36 -10.25
N LYS A 3 5.73 5.27 -10.36
CA LYS A 3 5.24 3.90 -10.26
C LYS A 3 5.77 3.26 -8.99
N ALA A 4 4.89 2.67 -8.20
CA ALA A 4 5.27 2.03 -6.95
C ALA A 4 4.70 0.62 -6.87
N VAL A 5 5.55 -0.35 -6.55
CA VAL A 5 5.11 -1.69 -6.18
C VAL A 5 4.79 -1.71 -4.70
N LEU A 6 3.55 -2.09 -4.36
CA LEU A 6 3.09 -2.23 -2.99
C LEU A 6 3.28 -3.67 -2.54
N ASP A 7 4.02 -3.85 -1.45
CA ASP A 7 4.20 -5.14 -0.79
C ASP A 7 2.97 -5.52 0.07
N THR A 8 2.83 -6.79 0.41
CA THR A 8 1.76 -7.31 1.28
C THR A 8 1.76 -6.61 2.62
N CYS A 9 2.93 -6.38 3.23
CA CYS A 9 3.04 -5.82 4.57
C CYS A 9 2.38 -4.43 4.69
N VAL A 10 2.46 -3.59 3.65
CA VAL A 10 1.85 -2.24 3.63
C VAL A 10 0.36 -2.26 3.24
N LEU A 11 -0.12 -3.36 2.66
CA LEU A 11 -1.54 -3.55 2.30
C LEU A 11 -2.36 -4.23 3.41
N VAL A 12 -1.71 -4.81 4.41
CA VAL A 12 -2.37 -5.48 5.54
C VAL A 12 -3.07 -4.48 6.48
N PRO A 13 -2.43 -3.38 6.96
CA PRO A 13 -3.10 -2.39 7.77
C PRO A 13 -4.18 -1.67 6.96
N GLY A 14 -5.44 -1.88 7.32
CA GLY A 14 -6.55 -1.50 6.45
C GLY A 14 -6.64 -0.01 6.15
N MET A 15 -6.24 0.84 7.08
CA MET A 15 -6.28 2.29 6.92
C MET A 15 -5.17 2.81 5.99
N GLN A 16 -3.95 2.29 6.15
CA GLN A 16 -2.81 2.55 5.27
C GLN A 16 -3.08 2.07 3.85
N ARG A 17 -3.53 0.82 3.69
CA ARG A 17 -3.94 0.27 2.38
C ARG A 17 -4.96 1.19 1.70
N ASP A 18 -6.02 1.54 2.41
CA ASP A 18 -7.10 2.33 1.83
C ASP A 18 -6.60 3.74 1.43
N PHE A 19 -5.66 4.33 2.17
CA PHE A 19 -5.05 5.62 1.81
C PHE A 19 -4.07 5.52 0.64
N LEU A 20 -3.15 4.55 0.63
CA LEU A 20 -2.26 4.26 -0.50
C LEU A 20 -3.05 4.08 -1.80
N LEU A 21 -4.06 3.21 -1.78
CA LEU A 21 -4.90 2.97 -2.95
C LEU A 21 -5.72 4.21 -3.31
N GLN A 22 -6.18 5.00 -2.35
CA GLN A 22 -6.92 6.22 -2.69
C GLN A 22 -6.01 7.29 -3.30
N LEU A 23 -4.76 7.47 -2.83
CA LEU A 23 -3.77 8.34 -3.47
C LEU A 23 -3.56 7.95 -4.95
N ALA A 24 -3.42 6.65 -5.22
CA ALA A 24 -3.37 6.14 -6.58
C ALA A 24 -4.64 6.44 -7.39
N ALA A 25 -5.83 6.27 -6.80
CA ALA A 25 -7.10 6.55 -7.46
C ALA A 25 -7.28 8.05 -7.80
N GLU A 26 -6.69 8.95 -7.00
CA GLU A 26 -6.62 10.38 -7.29
C GLU A 26 -5.48 10.74 -8.28
N ASN A 27 -4.81 9.74 -8.87
CA ASN A 27 -3.70 9.87 -9.82
C ASN A 27 -2.41 10.48 -9.25
N ALA A 28 -2.16 10.36 -7.94
CA ALA A 28 -0.89 10.78 -7.34
C ALA A 28 0.28 9.86 -7.76
N TYR A 29 0.01 8.58 -8.01
CA TYR A 29 0.99 7.62 -8.52
C TYR A 29 0.29 6.44 -9.21
N THR A 30 1.05 5.59 -9.90
CA THR A 30 0.58 4.33 -10.50
C THR A 30 0.94 3.15 -9.60
N PRO A 31 -0.03 2.43 -9.01
CA PRO A 31 0.25 1.30 -8.15
C PRO A 31 0.49 0.03 -8.97
N HIS A 32 1.42 -0.78 -8.49
CA HIS A 32 1.65 -2.14 -8.96
C HIS A 32 1.75 -3.11 -7.78
N TRP A 33 1.51 -4.39 -8.05
CA TRP A 33 1.78 -5.48 -7.10
C TRP A 33 1.99 -6.78 -7.88
N SER A 34 2.69 -7.75 -7.28
CA SER A 34 2.78 -9.09 -7.86
C SER A 34 1.46 -9.85 -7.65
N SER A 35 1.21 -10.88 -8.47
CA SER A 35 0.16 -11.86 -8.19
C SER A 35 0.41 -12.61 -6.85
N GLY A 36 1.67 -12.72 -6.43
CA GLY A 36 2.06 -13.23 -5.10
C GLY A 36 1.50 -12.41 -3.95
N VAL A 37 1.61 -11.07 -4.02
CA VAL A 37 1.16 -10.13 -2.99
C VAL A 37 -0.33 -10.29 -2.70
N LEU A 38 -1.17 -10.47 -3.72
CA LEU A 38 -2.61 -10.66 -3.49
C LEU A 38 -2.91 -11.97 -2.74
N ASN A 39 -2.20 -13.05 -3.08
CA ASN A 39 -2.34 -14.34 -2.40
C ASN A 39 -1.89 -14.26 -0.94
N GLU A 40 -0.79 -13.57 -0.67
CA GLU A 40 -0.31 -13.36 0.68
C GLU A 40 -1.22 -12.47 1.49
N LEU A 41 -1.76 -11.41 0.88
CA LEU A 41 -2.69 -10.51 1.54
C LEU A 41 -3.92 -11.28 2.04
N ILE A 42 -4.52 -12.14 1.22
CA ILE A 42 -5.67 -12.95 1.66
C ILE A 42 -5.27 -13.94 2.77
N ASP A 43 -4.10 -14.58 2.68
CA ASP A 43 -3.57 -15.50 3.69
C ASP A 43 -3.33 -14.79 5.03
N VAL A 44 -2.72 -13.60 5.03
CA VAL A 44 -2.46 -12.79 6.23
C VAL A 44 -3.78 -12.33 6.86
N LEU A 45 -4.71 -11.82 6.06
CA LEU A 45 -5.99 -11.33 6.57
C LEU A 45 -6.84 -12.45 7.18
N ASN A 46 -6.89 -13.63 6.53
CA ASN A 46 -7.55 -14.82 7.09
C ASN A 46 -6.95 -15.23 8.43
N ARG A 47 -5.61 -15.30 8.55
CA ARG A 47 -4.93 -15.61 9.81
C ARG A 47 -5.22 -14.58 10.90
N ILE A 48 -5.34 -13.30 10.56
CA ILE A 48 -5.70 -12.24 11.52
C ILE A 48 -7.12 -12.45 12.07
N ASP A 49 -8.07 -12.79 11.21
CA ASP A 49 -9.47 -12.97 11.62
C ASP A 49 -9.71 -14.29 12.37
N GLU A 50 -8.99 -15.35 12.03
CA GLU A 50 -8.93 -16.58 12.82
C GLU A 50 -8.44 -16.29 14.25
N LYS A 51 -7.31 -15.57 14.39
CA LYS A 51 -6.80 -15.15 15.70
C LYS A 51 -7.78 -14.27 16.48
N LYS A 52 -8.68 -13.56 15.79
CA LYS A 52 -9.71 -12.70 16.38
C LYS A 52 -11.09 -13.36 16.52
N ASN A 53 -11.20 -14.67 16.23
CA ASN A 53 -12.45 -15.45 16.28
C ASN A 53 -13.60 -14.82 15.45
N ARG A 54 -13.30 -14.27 14.27
CA ARG A 54 -14.29 -13.69 13.36
C ARG A 54 -14.69 -14.73 12.32
N SER A 55 -15.78 -15.45 12.56
CA SER A 55 -16.37 -16.30 11.52
C SER A 55 -17.03 -15.40 10.45
N MET A 56 -16.90 -15.74 9.17
CA MET A 56 -17.42 -15.01 7.97
C MET A 56 -16.49 -14.01 7.26
N SER A 57 -15.16 -14.08 7.39
CA SER A 57 -14.28 -13.10 6.72
C SER A 57 -13.77 -13.46 5.31
N GLY A 58 -13.84 -14.73 4.90
CA GLY A 58 -13.31 -15.16 3.59
C GLY A 58 -13.95 -14.42 2.40
N GLU A 59 -15.27 -14.29 2.40
CA GLU A 59 -16.00 -13.53 1.36
C GLU A 59 -15.63 -12.05 1.35
N ARG A 60 -15.35 -11.47 2.53
CA ARG A 60 -14.93 -10.07 2.66
C ARG A 60 -13.55 -9.85 2.05
N HIS A 61 -12.61 -10.76 2.27
CA HIS A 61 -11.26 -10.66 1.69
C HIS A 61 -11.28 -10.88 0.18
N ALA A 62 -12.03 -11.86 -0.32
CA ALA A 62 -12.23 -12.04 -1.76
C ALA A 62 -12.84 -10.79 -2.41
N ALA A 63 -13.84 -10.17 -1.77
CA ALA A 63 -14.43 -8.92 -2.24
C ALA A 63 -13.44 -7.74 -2.22
N LEU A 64 -12.49 -7.70 -1.27
CA LEU A 64 -11.42 -6.70 -1.24
C LEU A 64 -10.50 -6.86 -2.46
N LEU A 65 -9.97 -8.05 -2.70
CA LEU A 65 -9.08 -8.32 -3.85
C LEU A 65 -9.79 -8.00 -5.17
N HIS A 66 -11.05 -8.39 -5.30
CA HIS A 66 -11.85 -8.06 -6.49
C HIS A 66 -11.98 -6.54 -6.69
N ARG A 67 -12.25 -5.77 -5.64
CA ARG A 67 -12.31 -4.30 -5.73
C ARG A 67 -10.98 -3.69 -6.12
N MET A 68 -9.86 -4.19 -5.59
CA MET A 68 -8.52 -3.73 -5.98
C MET A 68 -8.27 -3.98 -7.47
N SER A 69 -8.54 -5.19 -7.95
CA SER A 69 -8.37 -5.55 -9.36
C SER A 69 -9.25 -4.72 -10.31
N VAL A 70 -10.52 -4.49 -9.95
CA VAL A 70 -11.43 -3.66 -10.76
C VAL A 70 -11.03 -2.18 -10.73
N ALA A 71 -10.58 -1.67 -9.59
CA ALA A 71 -10.19 -0.27 -9.45
C ALA A 71 -8.88 0.07 -10.18
N PHE A 72 -7.95 -0.89 -10.29
CA PHE A 72 -6.64 -0.68 -10.91
C PHE A 72 -6.35 -1.75 -11.99
N PRO A 73 -7.02 -1.67 -13.14
CA PRO A 73 -6.71 -2.55 -14.27
C PRO A 73 -5.24 -2.38 -14.68
N GLY A 74 -4.48 -3.49 -14.69
CA GLY A 74 -3.06 -3.49 -15.06
C GLY A 74 -2.08 -3.20 -13.91
N ALA A 75 -2.55 -3.04 -12.67
CA ALA A 75 -1.66 -2.96 -11.50
C ALA A 75 -0.98 -4.32 -11.19
N GLU A 76 -1.68 -5.42 -11.42
CA GLU A 76 -1.15 -6.76 -11.16
C GLU A 76 -0.13 -7.17 -12.21
N ILE A 77 1.08 -7.51 -11.75
CA ILE A 77 2.12 -8.15 -12.54
C ILE A 77 2.08 -9.65 -12.24
N LEU A 78 2.02 -10.48 -13.29
CA LEU A 78 2.06 -11.93 -13.14
C LEU A 78 3.43 -12.37 -12.64
N ALA A 79 3.51 -12.56 -11.33
CA ALA A 79 4.70 -12.89 -10.57
C ALA A 79 4.26 -13.73 -9.35
N PRO A 80 4.00 -15.04 -9.55
CA PRO A 80 3.61 -15.95 -8.46
C PRO A 80 4.72 -16.05 -7.42
N ARG A 81 4.34 -16.18 -6.14
CA ARG A 81 5.32 -16.28 -5.04
C ARG A 81 6.10 -17.59 -5.01
N ASP A 82 5.52 -18.67 -5.56
CA ASP A 82 6.09 -20.02 -5.60
C ASP A 82 7.06 -20.24 -6.77
N ARG A 83 7.39 -19.17 -7.50
CA ARG A 83 8.34 -19.20 -8.60
C ARG A 83 9.71 -18.72 -8.15
N GLU A 84 10.75 -19.44 -8.52
CA GLU A 84 12.13 -18.98 -8.39
C GLU A 84 12.45 -17.93 -9.47
N TYR A 85 12.95 -16.76 -9.06
CA TYR A 85 13.37 -15.70 -9.98
C TYR A 85 14.90 -15.61 -10.07
N GLY A 86 15.61 -16.02 -9.02
CA GLY A 86 17.07 -16.09 -9.01
C GLY A 86 17.71 -14.72 -8.85
N TYR A 87 17.09 -13.83 -8.09
CA TYR A 87 17.61 -12.50 -7.77
C TYR A 87 18.57 -12.53 -6.59
N GLY A 88 18.59 -13.62 -5.83
CA GLY A 88 19.53 -13.80 -4.73
C GLY A 88 19.20 -12.87 -3.56
N LEU A 89 17.92 -12.55 -3.37
CA LEU A 89 17.48 -11.86 -2.17
C LEU A 89 17.73 -12.71 -0.93
N ARG A 90 17.87 -12.05 0.22
CA ARG A 90 18.07 -12.72 1.50
C ARG A 90 16.87 -13.60 1.83
N ASP A 91 15.67 -13.08 1.57
CA ASP A 91 14.43 -13.86 1.62
C ASP A 91 13.97 -14.17 0.18
N PRO A 92 14.03 -15.44 -0.25
CA PRO A 92 13.54 -15.84 -1.57
C PRO A 92 12.04 -15.58 -1.78
N ASP A 93 11.24 -15.56 -0.71
CA ASP A 93 9.80 -15.33 -0.83
C ASP A 93 9.50 -13.91 -1.33
N ASP A 94 10.39 -12.94 -1.08
CA ASP A 94 10.22 -11.54 -1.53
C ASP A 94 10.65 -11.29 -2.98
N GLU A 95 11.24 -12.29 -3.67
CA GLU A 95 11.72 -12.13 -5.04
C GLU A 95 10.60 -11.76 -6.02
N HIS A 96 9.36 -12.15 -5.75
CA HIS A 96 8.23 -11.78 -6.60
C HIS A 96 7.91 -10.28 -6.55
N VAL A 97 8.18 -9.61 -5.42
CA VAL A 97 7.98 -8.16 -5.27
C VAL A 97 9.02 -7.43 -6.12
N LEU A 98 10.28 -7.85 -6.03
CA LEU A 98 11.34 -7.34 -6.89
C LEU A 98 11.08 -7.65 -8.37
N HIS A 99 10.59 -8.85 -8.71
CA HIS A 99 10.20 -9.18 -10.08
C HIS A 99 9.15 -8.21 -10.61
N ALA A 100 8.10 -7.96 -9.82
CA ALA A 100 7.04 -7.04 -10.20
C ALA A 100 7.59 -5.61 -10.40
N ALA A 101 8.54 -5.17 -9.58
CA ALA A 101 9.16 -3.86 -9.71
C ALA A 101 9.95 -3.72 -11.02
N LEU A 102 10.77 -4.72 -11.34
CA LEU A 102 11.54 -4.77 -12.58
C LEU A 102 10.64 -4.80 -13.82
N MET A 103 9.57 -5.61 -13.80
CA MET A 103 8.67 -5.77 -14.94
C MET A 103 7.71 -4.60 -15.15
N SER A 104 7.33 -3.90 -14.09
CA SER A 104 6.52 -2.68 -14.20
C SER A 104 7.37 -1.43 -14.51
N GLY A 105 8.69 -1.52 -14.34
CA GLY A 105 9.60 -0.38 -14.38
C GLY A 105 9.26 0.59 -13.25
N ALA A 106 9.09 0.05 -12.05
CA ALA A 106 8.74 0.82 -10.86
C ALA A 106 9.88 1.75 -10.45
N ASP A 107 9.51 2.94 -9.96
CA ASP A 107 10.42 3.88 -9.35
C ASP A 107 10.67 3.51 -7.87
N ALA A 108 9.70 2.87 -7.21
CA ALA A 108 9.84 2.38 -5.83
C ALA A 108 9.22 1.00 -5.57
N ILE A 109 9.74 0.34 -4.54
CA ILE A 109 9.06 -0.71 -3.77
C ILE A 109 8.69 -0.12 -2.41
N VAL A 110 7.43 -0.26 -2.04
CA VAL A 110 6.86 0.22 -0.78
C VAL A 110 6.66 -0.96 0.14
N THR A 111 7.50 -1.07 1.17
CA THR A 111 7.55 -2.20 2.09
C THR A 111 8.02 -1.77 3.48
N ASP A 112 7.40 -2.33 4.52
CA ASP A 112 7.84 -2.19 5.90
C ASP A 112 8.72 -3.40 6.34
N ASP A 113 8.97 -4.37 5.45
CA ASP A 113 9.80 -5.54 5.75
C ASP A 113 11.29 -5.30 5.46
N GLN A 114 12.04 -4.99 6.52
CA GLN A 114 13.48 -4.82 6.46
C GLN A 114 14.27 -6.13 6.32
N ARG A 115 13.61 -7.29 6.41
CA ARG A 115 14.26 -8.61 6.38
C ARG A 115 14.37 -9.19 4.97
N ALA A 116 13.58 -8.68 4.02
CA ALA A 116 13.56 -9.07 2.61
C ALA A 116 14.93 -9.00 1.93
N GLY A 117 15.81 -8.11 2.43
CA GLY A 117 17.14 -7.89 1.84
C GLY A 117 17.12 -7.03 0.58
N LEU A 118 16.01 -6.33 0.31
CA LEU A 118 15.89 -5.41 -0.84
C LEU A 118 16.91 -4.27 -0.78
N LEU A 119 17.21 -3.74 0.40
CA LEU A 119 18.22 -2.69 0.60
C LEU A 119 19.65 -3.17 0.31
N ASP A 120 19.92 -4.47 0.44
CA ASP A 120 21.23 -5.07 0.20
C ASP A 120 21.38 -5.58 -1.24
N SER A 121 20.33 -5.45 -2.08
CA SER A 121 20.31 -6.01 -3.42
C SER A 121 21.01 -5.12 -4.43
N ASP A 122 22.03 -5.66 -5.11
CA ASP A 122 22.67 -4.99 -6.24
C ASP A 122 21.69 -4.73 -7.39
N ILE A 123 20.71 -5.62 -7.59
CA ILE A 123 19.70 -5.48 -8.64
C ILE A 123 18.81 -4.26 -8.39
N VAL A 124 18.37 -4.06 -7.14
CA VAL A 124 17.60 -2.87 -6.74
C VAL A 124 18.40 -1.60 -7.01
N ARG A 125 19.68 -1.61 -6.62
CA ARG A 125 20.59 -0.47 -6.80
C ARG A 125 20.87 -0.15 -8.27
N GLU A 126 21.12 -1.16 -9.09
CA GLU A 126 21.37 -1.02 -10.53
C GLU A 126 20.12 -0.56 -11.28
N ALA A 127 18.95 -1.05 -10.89
CA ALA A 127 17.65 -0.61 -11.42
C ALA A 127 17.23 0.78 -10.92
N SER A 128 17.96 1.37 -9.96
CA SER A 128 17.63 2.64 -9.32
C SER A 128 16.23 2.67 -8.71
N ILE A 129 15.81 1.54 -8.12
CA ILE A 129 14.52 1.41 -7.44
C ILE A 129 14.66 1.90 -5.99
N GLU A 130 13.83 2.84 -5.58
CA GLU A 130 13.77 3.30 -4.20
C GLU A 130 13.08 2.26 -3.31
N ILE A 131 13.58 2.07 -2.09
CA ILE A 131 12.90 1.24 -1.08
C ILE A 131 12.37 2.20 -0.01
N LEU A 132 11.06 2.29 0.11
CA LEU A 132 10.37 3.22 1.00
C LEU A 132 9.45 2.46 1.95
N THR A 133 9.38 2.90 3.20
CA THR A 133 8.32 2.44 4.12
C THR A 133 6.96 2.98 3.66
N GLY A 134 5.89 2.36 4.17
CA GLY A 134 4.53 2.84 3.90
C GLY A 134 4.33 4.31 4.28
N ASP A 135 4.86 4.71 5.44
CA ASP A 135 4.68 6.06 5.96
C ASP A 135 5.51 7.11 5.21
N GLU A 136 6.77 6.79 4.88
CA GLU A 136 7.60 7.64 4.01
C GLU A 136 6.92 7.84 2.66
N PHE A 137 6.43 6.76 2.04
CA PHE A 137 5.80 6.84 0.73
C PHE A 137 4.50 7.65 0.76
N MET A 138 3.63 7.45 1.76
CA MET A 138 2.40 8.25 1.91
C MET A 138 2.71 9.74 2.13
N THR A 139 3.69 10.06 2.97
CA THR A 139 4.09 11.44 3.28
C THR A 139 4.71 12.12 2.07
N ASN A 140 5.67 11.47 1.41
CA ASN A 140 6.33 11.99 0.20
C ASN A 140 5.32 12.20 -0.94
N THR A 141 4.41 11.24 -1.14
CA THR A 141 3.36 11.35 -2.16
C THR A 141 2.40 12.50 -1.84
N ALA A 142 2.00 12.66 -0.57
CA ALA A 142 1.14 13.76 -0.17
C ALA A 142 1.82 15.13 -0.32
N TYR A 143 3.13 15.21 -0.05
CA TYR A 143 3.90 16.43 -0.26
C TYR A 143 3.98 16.80 -1.75
N ALA A 144 4.28 15.81 -2.60
CA ALA A 144 4.35 16.00 -4.05
C ALA A 144 3.00 16.29 -4.71
N HIS A 145 1.91 15.75 -4.14
CA HIS A 145 0.56 15.75 -4.71
C HIS A 145 -0.49 16.17 -3.67
N ARG A 146 -0.33 17.36 -3.09
CA ARG A 146 -1.15 17.84 -1.96
C ARG A 146 -2.64 17.81 -2.24
N ASP A 147 -3.08 18.33 -3.39
CA ASP A 147 -4.50 18.36 -3.77
C ASP A 147 -5.09 16.95 -3.87
N GLN A 148 -4.35 16.00 -4.46
CA GLN A 148 -4.75 14.59 -4.56
C GLN A 148 -4.82 13.94 -3.18
N ALA A 149 -3.89 14.27 -2.28
CA ALA A 149 -3.91 13.76 -0.92
C ALA A 149 -5.11 14.28 -0.11
N VAL A 150 -5.42 15.58 -0.19
CA VAL A 150 -6.63 16.16 0.41
C VAL A 150 -7.88 15.47 -0.15
N MET A 151 -7.97 15.30 -1.47
CA MET A 151 -9.08 14.60 -2.10
C MET A 151 -9.18 13.14 -1.66
N ALA A 152 -8.05 12.45 -1.48
CA ALA A 152 -8.03 11.08 -0.99
C ALA A 152 -8.61 10.99 0.43
N VAL A 153 -8.20 11.89 1.34
CA VAL A 153 -8.75 11.98 2.69
C VAL A 153 -10.26 12.24 2.66
N LEU A 154 -10.71 13.24 1.88
CA LEU A 154 -12.13 13.58 1.75
C LEU A 154 -12.96 12.44 1.16
N THR A 155 -12.45 11.73 0.16
CA THR A 155 -13.12 10.59 -0.46
C THR A 155 -13.24 9.42 0.52
N LEU A 156 -12.18 9.08 1.26
CA LEU A 156 -12.23 8.03 2.28
C LEU A 156 -13.17 8.38 3.43
N PHE A 157 -13.13 9.65 3.87
CA PHE A 157 -14.05 10.17 4.88
C PHE A 157 -15.52 9.98 4.44
N ARG A 158 -15.89 10.42 3.24
CA ARG A 158 -17.26 10.30 2.69
C ARG A 158 -17.74 8.86 2.53
N ARG A 159 -16.81 7.91 2.31
CA ARG A 159 -17.14 6.48 2.17
C ARG A 159 -17.41 5.79 3.50
N ARG A 160 -16.99 6.34 4.64
CA ARG A 160 -17.26 5.74 5.95
C ARG A 160 -18.75 5.84 6.30
N ARG A 161 -19.37 4.68 6.47
CA ARG A 161 -20.79 4.57 6.85
C ARG A 161 -21.04 4.41 8.36
N ASN A 162 -20.03 4.11 9.20
CA ASN A 162 -20.18 3.99 10.67
C ASN A 162 -18.85 3.67 11.41
N PRO A 163 -18.58 4.20 12.63
CA PRO A 163 -19.22 5.36 13.26
C PRO A 163 -18.80 6.66 12.54
N PRO A 164 -19.50 7.79 12.75
CA PRO A 164 -19.10 9.05 12.16
C PRO A 164 -17.76 9.45 12.77
N VAL A 165 -16.74 9.55 11.94
CA VAL A 165 -15.67 10.47 12.30
C VAL A 165 -16.28 11.86 12.14
N GLU A 166 -16.11 12.73 13.13
CA GLU A 166 -16.91 13.97 13.22
C GLU A 166 -16.57 14.97 12.10
N SER A 167 -15.37 14.89 11.54
CA SER A 167 -14.88 15.76 10.47
C SER A 167 -13.77 15.09 9.63
N PRO A 168 -13.45 15.62 8.43
CA PRO A 168 -12.26 15.20 7.69
C PRO A 168 -10.96 15.31 8.49
N ALA A 169 -10.80 16.39 9.27
CA ALA A 169 -9.67 16.58 10.18
C ALA A 169 -9.56 15.47 11.25
N ALA A 170 -10.67 15.07 11.87
CA ALA A 170 -10.68 13.96 12.83
C ALA A 170 -10.38 12.61 12.16
N PHE A 171 -10.71 12.46 10.86
CA PHE A 171 -10.37 11.28 10.09
C PHE A 171 -8.88 11.24 9.74
N LEU A 172 -8.30 12.37 9.32
CA LEU A 172 -6.86 12.50 9.14
C LEU A 172 -6.12 12.22 10.45
N ALA A 173 -6.59 12.74 11.58
CA ALA A 173 -6.01 12.43 12.89
C ALA A 173 -6.05 10.91 13.18
N HIS A 174 -7.12 10.22 12.78
CA HIS A 174 -7.20 8.76 12.93
C HIS A 174 -6.23 8.01 12.02
N LEU A 175 -6.08 8.46 10.76
CA LEU A 175 -5.09 7.96 9.81
C LEU A 175 -3.68 8.11 10.41
N CYS A 176 -3.38 9.29 10.94
CA CYS A 176 -2.09 9.64 11.52
C CYS A 176 -1.92 9.23 13.00
N ARG A 177 -2.75 8.31 13.53
CA ARG A 177 -2.58 7.81 14.92
C ARG A 177 -1.47 6.75 15.05
N SER A 178 -0.93 6.21 13.96
CA SER A 178 0.37 5.53 14.00
C SER A 178 1.47 6.58 14.22
N ALA A 179 2.50 6.23 14.99
CA ALA A 179 3.53 7.18 15.41
C ALA A 179 4.34 7.77 14.24
N GLU A 180 4.25 7.15 13.07
CA GLU A 180 5.05 7.44 11.88
C GLU A 180 4.40 8.46 10.91
N LEU A 181 3.20 8.99 11.20
CA LEU A 181 2.43 9.86 10.29
C LEU A 181 2.17 11.29 10.81
N ALA A 182 2.94 11.76 11.78
CA ALA A 182 2.79 13.11 12.32
C ALA A 182 2.98 14.20 11.23
N GLU A 183 3.97 14.02 10.35
CA GLU A 183 4.25 14.97 9.25
C GLU A 183 3.10 15.05 8.25
N LEU A 184 2.47 13.91 7.93
CA LEU A 184 1.30 13.87 7.05
C LEU A 184 0.12 14.66 7.64
N TYR A 185 -0.06 14.63 8.97
CA TYR A 185 -1.12 15.38 9.63
C TYR A 185 -0.90 16.89 9.46
N ASP A 186 0.28 17.37 9.85
CA ASP A 186 0.63 18.79 9.78
C ASP A 186 0.59 19.31 8.33
N LEU A 187 0.93 18.45 7.37
CA LEU A 187 0.90 18.77 5.96
C LEU A 187 -0.51 19.03 5.42
N LEU A 188 -1.55 18.35 5.91
CA LEU A 188 -2.87 18.36 5.29
C LEU A 188 -3.96 18.99 6.15
N ILE A 189 -3.70 19.26 7.43
CA ILE A 189 -4.74 19.66 8.38
C ILE A 189 -5.42 20.98 8.01
N ASP A 190 -4.66 21.98 7.55
CA ASP A 190 -5.19 23.30 7.20
C ASP A 190 -6.24 23.21 6.09
N ASP A 191 -6.02 22.35 5.09
CA ASP A 191 -6.92 22.14 3.94
C ASP A 191 -8.22 21.39 4.31
N LEU A 192 -8.31 20.86 5.53
CA LEU A 192 -9.42 20.01 6.00
C LEU A 192 -10.23 20.64 7.15
N THR A 193 -9.88 21.87 7.52
CA THR A 193 -10.53 22.61 8.63
C THR A 193 -11.39 23.80 8.19
N GLU A 194 -11.47 24.08 6.89
CA GLU A 194 -12.40 25.04 6.27
C GLU A 194 -13.72 24.38 5.81
#